data_AF-A0A961BYH9-F1
#
_entry.id   AF-A0A961BYH9-F1
#
_cell.length_a   1.000
_cell.length_b   1.000
_cell.length_c   1.000
_cell.angle_alpha   90.00
_cell.angle_beta   90.00
_cell.angle_gamma   90.00
#
_symmetry.space_group_name_H-M   'P 1'
#
loop_
_entity.id
_entity.type
_entity.pdbx_description
1 polymer ?
#
loop_
_entity_poly.entity_id
_entity_poly.type
_entity_poly.pdbx_seq_one_letter_code
_entity_poly.pdbx_strand_id
1 'polypeptide(L)'
;MQPYESHIERLIREATERGEFDNLRGAGKPLDLGSPDDPDWWIKKKLRAEGLDGAGAVPAVLSLRKEAAGFPESLREIRTEAGVRTVLEDDNDRCRRDRLMPRDPKTPPLVAPILDVDAMVARWRQL
;
A
#
# COMPACT_ATOMS: atom_id res chain seq x y z
N MET A 1 -5.91 -50.05 -20.43
CA MET A 1 -4.88 -49.00 -20.59
C MET A 1 -5.08 -48.05 -19.42
N GLN A 2 -4.14 -48.02 -18.46
CA GLN A 2 -4.29 -47.14 -17.29
C GLN A 2 -4.21 -45.68 -17.78
N PRO A 3 -5.16 -44.80 -17.42
CA PRO A 3 -5.12 -43.41 -17.84
C PRO A 3 -3.86 -42.75 -17.27
N TYR A 4 -3.15 -41.99 -18.10
CA TYR A 4 -1.98 -41.23 -17.66
C TYR A 4 -2.45 -40.14 -16.69
N GLU A 5 -2.01 -40.23 -15.43
CA GLU A 5 -2.27 -39.24 -14.40
C GLU A 5 -1.02 -38.38 -14.20
N SER A 6 -1.17 -37.05 -14.19
CA SER A 6 -0.04 -36.18 -13.89
C SER A 6 0.37 -36.35 -12.43
N HIS A 7 1.64 -36.05 -12.11
CA HIS A 7 2.11 -36.12 -10.73
C HIS A 7 1.27 -35.26 -9.77
N ILE A 8 0.78 -34.10 -10.25
CA ILE A 8 -0.06 -33.19 -9.47
C ILE A 8 -1.45 -33.77 -9.24
N GLU A 9 -2.07 -34.34 -10.28
CA GLU A 9 -3.39 -34.99 -10.18
C GLU A 9 -3.36 -36.15 -9.17
N ARG A 10 -2.30 -36.97 -9.23
CA ARG A 10 -2.10 -38.07 -8.28
C ARG A 10 -2.00 -37.57 -6.84
N LEU A 11 -1.25 -36.50 -6.59
CA LEU A 11 -1.13 -35.91 -5.24
C LEU A 11 -2.48 -35.38 -4.73
N ILE A 12 -3.26 -34.72 -5.59
CA ILE A 12 -4.59 -34.21 -5.23
C ILE A 12 -5.53 -35.37 -4.87
N ARG A 13 -5.54 -36.44 -5.68
CA ARG A 13 -6.36 -37.63 -5.42
C ARG A 13 -5.97 -38.30 -4.12
N GLU A 14 -4.69 -38.57 -3.90
CA GLU A 14 -4.21 -39.21 -2.66
C GLU A 14 -4.51 -38.34 -1.42
N ALA A 15 -4.37 -37.02 -1.50
CA ALA A 15 -4.75 -36.11 -0.41
C ALA A 15 -6.26 -36.10 -0.14
N THR A 16 -7.08 -36.22 -1.20
CA THR A 16 -8.54 -36.37 -1.09
C THR A 16 -8.91 -37.71 -0.43
N GLU A 17 -8.29 -38.82 -0.84
CA GLU A 17 -8.49 -40.16 -0.26
C GLU A 17 -8.10 -40.20 1.24
N ARG A 18 -7.09 -39.43 1.64
CA ARG A 18 -6.67 -39.27 3.04
C ARG A 18 -7.57 -38.32 3.86
N GLY A 19 -8.56 -37.69 3.24
CA GLY A 19 -9.44 -36.73 3.91
C GLY A 19 -8.75 -35.42 4.31
N GLU A 20 -7.63 -35.05 3.69
CA GLU A 20 -6.93 -33.78 3.99
C GLU A 20 -7.78 -32.53 3.65
N PHE A 21 -8.79 -32.71 2.79
CA PHE A 21 -9.79 -31.69 2.45
C PHE A 21 -11.09 -31.80 3.27
N ASP A 22 -11.20 -32.78 4.18
CA ASP A 22 -12.35 -32.91 5.06
C ASP A 22 -12.25 -31.90 6.22
N ASN A 23 -13.40 -31.37 6.67
CA ASN A 23 -13.49 -30.40 7.78
C ASN A 23 -12.69 -29.10 7.59
N LEU A 24 -12.44 -28.68 6.35
CA LEU A 24 -11.86 -27.37 6.09
C LEU A 24 -12.65 -26.26 6.77
N ARG A 25 -11.94 -25.26 7.26
CA ARG A 25 -12.54 -24.07 7.86
C ARG A 25 -13.39 -23.35 6.80
N GLY A 26 -14.71 -23.51 6.89
CA GLY A 26 -15.66 -22.94 5.93
C GLY A 26 -16.29 -23.94 4.96
N ALA A 27 -15.98 -25.24 5.06
CA ALA A 27 -16.63 -26.27 4.27
C ALA A 27 -18.17 -26.21 4.41
N GLY A 28 -18.88 -26.18 3.28
CA GLY A 28 -20.34 -26.08 3.23
C GLY A 28 -20.94 -24.74 3.65
N LYS A 29 -20.14 -23.75 4.05
CA LYS A 29 -20.62 -22.40 4.39
C LYS A 29 -20.60 -21.52 3.13
N PRO A 30 -21.52 -20.55 3.01
CA PRO A 30 -21.49 -19.59 1.92
C PRO A 30 -20.17 -18.81 1.92
N LEU A 31 -19.60 -18.63 0.74
CA LEU A 31 -18.38 -17.83 0.57
C LEU A 31 -18.74 -16.35 0.74
N ASP A 32 -18.09 -15.68 1.69
CA ASP A 32 -18.11 -14.22 1.77
C ASP A 32 -17.11 -13.66 0.74
N LEU A 33 -17.62 -13.37 -0.45
CA LEU A 33 -16.86 -12.75 -1.55
C LEU A 33 -16.80 -11.22 -1.41
N GLY A 34 -17.30 -10.64 -0.32
CA GLY A 34 -17.40 -9.19 -0.17
C GLY A 34 -18.40 -8.60 -1.17
N SER A 35 -17.96 -7.58 -1.93
CA SER A 35 -18.79 -6.90 -2.94
C SER A 35 -18.60 -7.58 -4.31
N PRO A 36 -19.60 -8.31 -4.85
CA PRO A 36 -19.48 -9.00 -6.13
C PRO A 36 -19.19 -8.08 -7.31
N ASP A 37 -19.59 -6.80 -7.19
CA ASP A 37 -19.41 -5.77 -8.22
C ASP A 37 -18.02 -5.11 -8.20
N ASP A 38 -17.17 -5.47 -7.23
CA ASP A 38 -15.83 -4.91 -7.06
C ASP A 38 -14.78 -5.90 -7.59
N PRO A 39 -14.17 -5.67 -8.77
CA PRO A 39 -13.14 -6.58 -9.32
C PRO A 39 -11.93 -6.75 -8.39
N ASP A 40 -11.69 -5.79 -7.48
CA ASP A 40 -10.57 -5.80 -6.53
C ASP A 40 -10.97 -6.38 -5.15
N TRP A 41 -12.16 -7.00 -5.03
CA TRP A 41 -12.69 -7.50 -3.75
C TRP A 41 -11.69 -8.40 -2.99
N TRP A 42 -11.00 -9.27 -3.72
CA TRP A 42 -10.06 -10.23 -3.14
C TRP A 42 -8.75 -9.56 -2.68
N ILE A 43 -8.28 -8.53 -3.41
CA ILE A 43 -7.10 -7.74 -3.04
C ILE A 43 -7.38 -6.99 -1.74
N LYS A 44 -8.51 -6.31 -1.66
CA LYS A 44 -8.95 -5.57 -0.47
C LYS A 44 -9.13 -6.50 0.73
N LYS A 45 -9.69 -7.70 0.51
CA LYS A 45 -9.84 -8.74 1.53
C LYS A 45 -8.48 -9.24 2.02
N LYS A 46 -7.53 -9.49 1.12
CA LYS A 46 -6.18 -9.95 1.47
C LYS A 46 -5.39 -8.88 2.22
N LEU A 47 -5.42 -7.63 1.75
CA LEU A 47 -4.81 -6.49 2.45
C LEU A 47 -5.33 -6.39 3.89
N ARG A 48 -6.66 -6.42 4.08
CA ARG A 48 -7.27 -6.40 5.41
C ARG A 48 -6.86 -7.59 6.28
N ALA A 49 -6.79 -8.79 5.71
CA ALA A 49 -6.41 -10.01 6.43
C ALA A 49 -4.94 -9.98 6.91
N GLU A 50 -4.05 -9.35 6.14
CA GLU A 50 -2.64 -9.17 6.49
C GLU A 50 -2.38 -7.94 7.37
N GLY A 51 -3.43 -7.21 7.77
CA GLY A 51 -3.29 -5.96 8.52
C GLY A 51 -2.62 -4.84 7.71
N LEU A 52 -2.59 -4.98 6.39
CA LEU A 52 -2.08 -3.97 5.47
C LEU A 52 -3.21 -2.99 5.17
N ASP A 53 -3.12 -1.81 5.75
CA ASP A 53 -3.69 -0.62 5.15
C ASP A 53 -3.05 -0.47 3.77
N GLY A 54 -3.87 -0.35 2.72
CA GLY A 54 -3.41 -0.25 1.32
C GLY A 54 -2.41 0.88 1.04
N ALA A 55 -2.04 1.66 2.05
CA ALA A 55 -0.90 2.58 2.10
C ALA A 55 0.40 1.99 1.54
N GLY A 56 0.68 0.70 1.75
CA GLY A 56 1.86 0.03 1.16
C GLY A 56 1.78 -0.17 -0.37
N ALA A 57 0.58 -0.03 -0.96
CA ALA A 57 0.33 -0.15 -2.40
C ALA A 57 0.11 1.21 -3.08
N VAL A 58 0.19 2.32 -2.33
CA VAL A 58 0.03 3.67 -2.89
C VAL A 58 1.35 4.13 -3.51
N PRO A 59 1.37 4.63 -4.76
CA PRO A 59 2.56 5.24 -5.35
C PRO A 59 3.19 6.28 -4.42
N ALA A 60 4.51 6.25 -4.24
CA ALA A 60 5.24 7.10 -3.30
C ALA A 60 4.87 8.59 -3.45
N VAL A 61 4.69 9.07 -4.69
CA VAL A 61 4.27 10.45 -4.98
C VAL A 61 2.94 10.86 -4.34
N LEU A 62 1.96 9.95 -4.23
CA LEU A 62 0.67 10.28 -3.60
C LEU A 62 0.82 10.41 -2.08
N SER A 63 1.67 9.58 -1.46
CA SER A 63 2.01 9.69 -0.04
C SER A 63 2.71 11.01 0.26
N LEU A 64 3.69 11.41 -0.57
CA LEU A 64 4.40 12.69 -0.43
C LEU A 64 3.46 13.90 -0.59
N ARG A 65 2.55 13.86 -1.57
CA ARG A 65 1.55 14.94 -1.73
C ARG A 65 0.59 15.03 -0.55
N LYS A 66 0.21 13.88 0.02
CA LYS A 66 -0.65 13.84 1.22
C LYS A 66 0.06 14.41 2.44
N GLU A 67 1.34 14.06 2.62
CA GLU A 67 2.18 14.60 3.69
C GLU A 67 2.34 16.12 3.56
N ALA A 68 2.72 16.61 2.37
CA ALA A 68 2.84 18.03 2.09
C ALA A 68 1.52 18.80 2.30
N ALA A 69 0.37 18.19 2.01
CA ALA A 69 -0.94 18.77 2.25
C ALA A 69 -1.34 18.83 3.75
N GLY A 70 -0.70 18.02 4.59
CA GLY A 70 -0.88 18.06 6.05
C GLY A 70 -0.06 19.13 6.75
N PHE A 71 0.85 19.81 6.04
CA PHE A 71 1.64 20.90 6.60
C PHE A 71 0.91 22.25 6.54
N PRO A 72 1.06 23.09 7.57
CA PRO A 72 1.95 22.92 8.73
C PRO A 72 1.34 22.15 9.93
N GLU A 73 0.05 21.81 9.93
CA GLU A 73 -0.68 21.28 11.09
C GLU A 73 -0.06 20.00 11.67
N SER A 74 0.45 19.10 10.84
CA SER A 74 1.13 17.87 11.29
C SER A 74 2.45 18.13 12.03
N LEU A 75 3.04 19.32 11.90
CA LEU A 75 4.29 19.72 12.57
C LEU A 75 4.05 20.34 13.95
N ARG A 76 2.79 20.48 14.39
CA ARG A 76 2.41 21.22 15.61
C ARG A 76 3.05 20.69 16.89
N GLU A 77 3.33 19.39 16.96
CA GLU A 77 3.92 18.77 18.17
C GLU A 77 5.45 18.96 18.24
N ILE A 78 6.11 19.31 17.13
CA ILE A 78 7.54 19.58 17.11
C ILE A 78 7.80 20.93 17.75
N ARG A 79 8.63 20.98 18.79
CA ARG A 79 8.84 22.21 19.59
C ARG A 79 10.01 23.08 19.14
N THR A 80 10.84 22.60 18.22
CA THR A 80 12.05 23.29 17.77
C THR A 80 12.01 23.53 16.28
N GLU A 81 12.43 24.71 15.83
CA GLU A 81 12.56 24.99 14.41
C GLU A 81 13.52 24.01 13.72
N ALA A 82 14.63 23.66 14.37
CA ALA A 82 15.57 22.69 13.84
C ALA A 82 14.89 21.35 13.51
N GLY A 83 14.01 20.85 14.39
CA GLY A 83 13.25 19.62 14.13
C GLY A 83 12.28 19.77 12.97
N VAL A 84 11.58 20.91 12.88
CA VAL A 84 10.66 21.22 11.77
C VAL A 84 11.42 21.25 10.44
N ARG A 85 12.57 21.92 10.40
CA ARG A 85 13.44 21.97 9.21
C ARG A 85 13.90 20.59 8.79
N THR A 86 14.34 19.75 9.73
CA THR A 86 14.74 18.37 9.43
C THR A 86 13.62 17.58 8.75
N VAL A 87 12.37 17.68 9.22
CA VAL A 87 11.23 16.98 8.59
C VAL A 87 10.96 17.51 7.18
N LEU A 88 10.96 18.83 7.00
CA LEU A 88 10.71 19.45 5.69
C LEU A 88 11.82 19.18 4.67
N GLU A 89 13.07 19.15 5.11
CA GLU A 89 14.22 18.81 4.29
C GLU A 89 14.19 17.33 3.86
N ASP A 90 13.82 16.44 4.78
CA ASP A 90 13.64 15.02 4.47
C ASP A 90 12.49 14.78 3.47
N ASP A 91 11.35 15.45 3.63
CA ASP A 91 10.24 15.38 2.66
C ASP A 91 10.69 15.87 1.27
N ASN A 92 11.41 16.99 1.22
CA ASN A 92 11.99 17.50 -0.01
C ASN A 92 12.98 16.52 -0.66
N ASP A 93 13.82 15.86 0.14
CA ASP A 93 14.75 14.85 -0.36
C ASP A 93 14.05 13.60 -0.88
N ARG A 94 12.99 13.14 -0.20
CA ARG A 94 12.12 12.07 -0.71
C ARG A 94 11.46 12.45 -2.03
N CYS A 95 10.96 13.68 -2.14
CA CYS A 95 10.40 14.22 -3.38
C CYS A 95 11.43 14.26 -4.52
N ARG A 96 12.69 14.65 -4.25
CA ARG A 96 13.77 14.61 -5.24
C ARG A 96 14.08 13.19 -5.69
N ARG A 97 14.17 12.23 -4.75
CA ARG A 97 14.41 10.81 -5.07
C ARG A 97 13.29 10.22 -5.93
N ASP A 98 12.02 10.50 -5.61
CA ASP A 98 10.88 10.03 -6.40
C ASP A 98 10.94 10.54 -7.85
N ARG A 99 11.35 11.79 -8.07
CA ARG A 99 11.52 12.36 -9.42
C ARG A 99 12.56 11.64 -10.27
N LEU A 100 13.55 11.00 -9.66
CA LEU A 100 14.61 10.26 -10.35
C LEU A 100 14.20 8.82 -10.71
N MET A 101 13.08 8.33 -10.18
CA MET A 101 12.62 6.97 -10.49
C MET A 101 12.16 6.86 -11.94
N PRO A 102 12.47 5.74 -12.64
CA PRO A 102 11.95 5.48 -13.97
C PRO A 102 10.42 5.50 -13.98
N ARG A 103 9.83 6.15 -14.99
CA ARG A 103 8.37 6.27 -15.16
C ARG A 103 7.97 5.72 -16.51
N ASP A 104 6.74 5.24 -16.60
CA ASP A 104 6.13 4.91 -17.89
C ASP A 104 6.03 6.19 -18.74
N PRO A 105 6.70 6.26 -19.91
CA PRO A 105 6.65 7.43 -20.79
C PRO A 105 5.25 7.79 -21.27
N LYS A 106 4.30 6.84 -21.26
CA LYS A 106 2.92 7.04 -21.71
C LYS A 106 2.03 7.69 -20.65
N THR A 107 2.47 7.72 -19.40
CA THR A 107 1.68 8.27 -18.30
C THR A 107 2.25 9.63 -17.89
N PRO A 108 1.44 10.71 -17.89
CA PRO A 108 1.88 12.01 -17.39
C PRO A 108 2.42 11.89 -15.96
N PRO A 109 3.59 12.48 -15.65
CA PRO A 109 4.20 12.29 -14.35
C PRO A 109 3.41 13.07 -13.29
N LEU A 110 2.92 12.35 -12.29
CA LEU A 110 2.53 12.97 -11.02
C LEU A 110 3.80 13.36 -10.27
N VAL A 111 3.85 14.59 -9.74
CA VAL A 111 5.01 15.13 -9.03
C VAL A 111 4.57 15.71 -7.70
N ALA A 112 5.30 15.40 -6.63
CA ALA A 112 5.12 16.06 -5.34
C ALA A 112 5.83 17.43 -5.32
N PRO A 113 5.22 18.47 -4.70
CA PRO A 113 5.83 19.79 -4.63
C PRO A 113 7.12 19.75 -3.81
N ILE A 114 8.10 20.57 -4.17
CA ILE A 114 9.23 20.88 -3.28
C ILE A 114 8.81 22.09 -2.47
N LEU A 115 8.87 21.96 -1.15
CA LEU A 115 8.46 22.97 -0.21
C LEU A 115 9.57 24.00 -0.01
N ASP A 116 9.20 25.27 0.05
CA ASP A 116 10.04 26.31 0.62
C ASP A 116 10.06 26.13 2.14
N VAL A 117 11.20 25.69 2.66
CA VAL A 117 11.39 25.38 4.08
C VAL A 117 11.22 26.63 4.93
N ASP A 118 11.78 27.77 4.50
CA ASP A 118 11.72 29.01 5.27
C ASP A 118 10.30 29.55 5.35
N ALA A 119 9.57 29.53 4.22
CA ALA A 119 8.17 29.93 4.18
C ALA A 119 7.28 29.00 5.02
N MET A 120 7.54 27.69 5.00
CA MET A 120 6.76 26.72 5.79
C MET A 120 7.06 26.84 7.29
N VAL A 121 8.31 27.06 7.68
CA VAL A 121 8.68 27.35 9.08
C VAL A 121 8.00 28.63 9.57
N ALA A 122 7.93 29.66 8.75
CA ALA A 122 7.21 30.89 9.09
C ALA A 122 5.71 30.65 9.34
N ARG A 123 5.07 29.80 8.51
CA ARG A 123 3.67 29.39 8.72
C ARG A 123 3.49 28.54 9.97
N TRP A 124 4.40 27.59 10.23
CA TRP A 124 4.35 26.75 11.42
C TRP A 124 4.46 27.57 12.71
N ARG A 125 5.30 28.60 12.76
CA ARG A 125 5.41 29.51 13.91
C ARG A 125 4.12 30.30 14.22
N GLN A 126 3.16 30.33 13.30
CA GLN A 126 1.87 31.01 13.46
C GLN A 126 0.72 30.07 13.89
N LEU A 127 0.97 28.77 14.02
CA LEU A 127 0.01 27.75 14.49
C LEU A 127 -0.22 27.76 16.01
#